data_AF-A0A0A3I0N2-F1
#
_entry.id   AF-A0A0A3I0N2-F1
#
_cell.length_a   1.000
_cell.length_b   1.000
_cell.length_c   1.000
_cell.angle_alpha   90.00
_cell.angle_beta   90.00
_cell.angle_gamma   90.00
#
_symmetry.space_group_name_H-M   'P 1'
#
loop_
_entity.id
_entity.type
_entity.pdbx_description
1 polymer ?
#
loop_
_entity_poly.entity_id
_entity_poly.type
_entity_poly.pdbx_seq_one_letter_code
_entity_poly.pdbx_strand_id
1 'polypeptide(L)'
;MTKKINIWAFTFSIISLFLFILDDFWGPIASSILRMDSLHLLLYFTLIIFFVGMIGFAGVEDWKGMVRSIATVILTLGLLTFLIIVIFFGMLLS
;
A
#
# COMPACT_ATOMS: atom_id res chain seq x y z
N MET A 1 2.51 -18.98 -13.13
CA MET A 1 3.00 -17.58 -13.04
C MET A 1 2.42 -16.83 -11.84
N THR A 2 1.18 -17.09 -11.46
CA THR A 2 0.46 -16.53 -10.31
C THR A 2 1.17 -16.66 -8.95
N LYS A 3 1.85 -17.78 -8.65
CA LYS A 3 2.65 -17.91 -7.41
C LYS A 3 3.77 -16.85 -7.28
N LYS A 4 4.43 -16.48 -8.39
CA LYS A 4 5.47 -15.43 -8.38
C LYS A 4 4.86 -14.06 -8.14
N ILE A 5 3.72 -13.76 -8.80
CA ILE A 5 2.99 -12.50 -8.63
C ILE A 5 2.56 -12.30 -7.16
N ASN A 6 2.07 -13.36 -6.51
CA ASN A 6 1.68 -13.28 -5.10
C ASN A 6 2.86 -12.99 -4.15
N ILE A 7 4.05 -13.54 -4.43
CA ILE A 7 5.27 -13.22 -3.66
C ILE A 7 5.68 -11.76 -3.87
N TRP A 8 5.68 -11.29 -5.12
CA TRP A 8 6.01 -9.90 -5.41
C TRP A 8 5.01 -8.93 -4.78
N ALA A 9 3.70 -9.22 -4.84
CA ALA A 9 2.67 -8.41 -4.19
C ALA A 9 2.87 -8.32 -2.67
N PHE A 10 3.19 -9.44 -2.02
CA PHE A 10 3.49 -9.49 -0.59
C PHE A 10 4.72 -8.63 -0.24
N THR A 11 5.81 -8.78 -1.00
CA THR A 11 7.01 -7.96 -0.81
C THR A 11 6.73 -6.47 -1.02
N PHE A 12 5.97 -6.11 -2.06
CA PHE A 12 5.58 -4.72 -2.32
C PHE A 12 4.68 -4.12 -1.23
N SER A 13 3.77 -4.90 -0.64
CA SER A 13 2.96 -4.43 0.49
C SER A 13 3.80 -4.11 1.72
N ILE A 14 4.81 -4.93 2.04
CA ILE A 14 5.76 -4.64 3.13
C ILE A 14 6.56 -3.37 2.81
N ILE A 15 7.00 -3.21 1.57
CA ILE A 15 7.71 -2.01 1.12
C ILE A 15 6.80 -0.77 1.26
N SER A 16 5.53 -0.87 0.92
CA SER A 16 4.55 0.23 1.06
C SER A 16 4.38 0.66 2.52
N LEU A 17 4.37 -0.30 3.45
CA LEU A 17 4.28 -0.02 4.88
C LEU A 17 5.57 0.63 5.40
N PHE A 18 6.72 0.17 4.91
CA PHE A 18 8.01 0.78 5.23
C PHE A 18 8.13 2.21 4.67
N LEU A 19 7.65 2.45 3.45
CA LEU A 19 7.58 3.78 2.85
C LEU A 19 6.66 4.72 3.63
N PHE A 20 5.52 4.23 4.12
CA PHE A 20 4.63 5.00 4.99
C PHE A 20 5.34 5.45 6.28
N ILE A 21 6.04 4.54 6.96
CA ILE A 21 6.81 4.87 8.17
C ILE A 21 7.93 5.87 7.87
N LEU A 22 8.60 5.73 6.72
CA LEU A 22 9.63 6.67 6.29
C LEU A 22 9.06 8.05 5.95
N ASP A 23 7.87 8.13 5.35
CA ASP A 23 7.21 9.40 5.05
C ASP A 23 6.78 10.13 6.32
N ASP A 24 6.31 9.43 7.36
CA ASP A 24 6.08 10.05 8.67
C ASP A 24 7.36 10.61 9.29
N PHE A 25 8.52 10.01 8.99
CA PHE A 25 9.81 10.39 9.56
C PHE A 25 10.56 11.45 8.73
N TRP A 26 10.31 11.53 7.42
CA TRP A 26 10.99 12.40 6.44
C TRP A 26 10.04 13.32 5.65
N GLY A 27 8.74 13.31 5.95
CA GLY A 27 7.65 13.91 5.18
C GLY A 27 7.80 15.37 4.74
N PRO A 28 8.50 16.25 5.49
CA PRO A 28 8.77 17.61 5.02
C PRO A 28 9.72 17.67 3.81
N ILE A 29 10.57 16.65 3.62
CA ILE A 29 11.64 16.67 2.61
C ILE A 29 11.11 16.16 1.26
N ALA A 30 10.21 15.17 1.27
CA ALA A 30 9.63 14.60 0.05
C ALA A 30 8.58 15.51 -0.60
N SER A 31 7.76 16.18 0.22
CA SER A 31 6.74 17.14 -0.24
C SER A 31 7.35 18.36 -0.96
N SER A 32 8.59 18.75 -0.61
CA SER A 32 9.32 19.84 -1.27
C SER A 32 9.77 19.50 -2.70
N ILE A 33 10.00 18.23 -3.04
CA ILE A 33 10.61 17.84 -4.32
C ILE A 33 9.54 17.54 -5.37
N LEU A 34 8.40 16.95 -4.97
CA LEU A 34 7.41 16.45 -5.91
C LEU A 34 6.18 17.35 -6.12
N ARG A 35 6.01 18.44 -5.36
CA ARG A 35 4.86 19.37 -5.46
C ARG A 35 3.49 18.64 -5.53
N MET A 36 3.45 17.45 -4.96
CA MET A 36 2.30 16.62 -4.69
C MET A 36 2.44 16.23 -3.24
N ASP A 37 1.36 16.31 -2.48
CA ASP A 37 1.34 15.84 -1.10
C ASP A 37 1.82 14.39 -1.07
N SER A 38 2.91 14.14 -0.34
CA SER A 38 3.58 12.83 -0.27
C SER A 38 2.59 11.70 0.04
N LEU A 39 1.59 12.01 0.88
CA LEU A 39 0.47 11.14 1.24
C LEU A 39 -0.42 10.73 0.05
N HIS A 40 -0.70 11.63 -0.89
CA HIS A 40 -1.52 11.31 -2.07
C HIS A 40 -0.77 10.35 -3.00
N LEU A 41 0.54 10.55 -3.17
CA LEU A 41 1.39 9.68 -3.98
C LEU A 41 1.46 8.27 -3.37
N LEU A 42 1.62 8.20 -2.06
CA LEU A 42 1.61 6.95 -1.31
C LEU A 42 0.24 6.23 -1.40
N LEU A 43 -0.87 6.98 -1.41
CA LEU A 43 -2.20 6.42 -1.64
C LEU A 43 -2.32 5.76 -3.01
N TYR A 44 -1.91 6.43 -4.09
CA TYR A 44 -1.91 5.85 -5.44
C TYR A 44 -1.02 4.60 -5.54
N PHE A 45 0.16 4.63 -4.92
CA PHE A 45 1.06 3.48 -4.89
C PHE A 45 0.45 2.28 -4.15
N THR A 46 -0.13 2.53 -2.97
CA THR A 46 -0.81 1.50 -2.16
C THR A 46 -2.01 0.91 -2.91
N LEU A 47 -2.76 1.74 -3.64
CA LEU A 47 -3.88 1.32 -4.47
C LEU A 47 -3.44 0.34 -5.58
N ILE A 48 -2.34 0.65 -6.29
CA ILE A 48 -1.78 -0.24 -7.32
C ILE A 48 -1.40 -1.59 -6.71
N ILE A 49 -0.73 -1.59 -5.55
CA ILE A 49 -0.31 -2.81 -4.86
C ILE A 49 -1.52 -3.61 -4.39
N PHE A 50 -2.58 -2.96 -3.93
CA PHE A 50 -3.83 -3.62 -3.56
C PHE A 50 -4.43 -4.41 -4.73
N PHE A 51 -4.55 -3.78 -5.92
CA PHE A 51 -5.04 -4.47 -7.11
C PHE A 51 -4.14 -5.62 -7.55
N VAL A 52 -2.82 -5.44 -7.53
CA VAL A 52 -1.86 -6.51 -7.83
C VAL A 52 -1.95 -7.64 -6.81
N GLY A 53 -2.17 -7.33 -5.53
CA GLY A 53 -2.42 -8.28 -4.45
C GLY A 53 -3.70 -9.09 -4.67
N MET A 54 -4.79 -8.46 -5.08
CA MET A 54 -6.05 -9.13 -5.41
C MET A 54 -5.92 -10.07 -6.62
N ILE A 55 -5.21 -9.64 -7.67
CA ILE A 55 -4.92 -10.51 -8.84
C ILE A 55 -4.04 -11.70 -8.41
N GLY A 56 -3.06 -11.44 -7.54
CA GLY A 56 -2.22 -12.49 -6.94
C GLY A 56 -3.03 -13.47 -6.08
N PHE A 57 -4.06 -13.00 -5.38
CA PHE A 57 -4.97 -13.82 -4.56
C PHE A 57 -5.80 -14.79 -5.39
N ALA A 58 -6.41 -14.30 -6.48
CA ALA A 58 -7.29 -15.09 -7.34
C ALA A 58 -6.59 -16.30 -7.99
N GLY A 59 -5.25 -16.27 -8.10
CA GLY A 59 -4.46 -17.30 -8.76
C GLY A 59 -3.74 -18.27 -7.82
N VAL A 60 -4.06 -18.28 -6.53
CA VAL A 60 -3.40 -19.10 -5.52
C VAL A 60 -4.20 -20.36 -5.21
N GLU A 61 -3.56 -21.51 -5.38
CA GLU A 61 -4.14 -22.82 -5.06
C GLU A 61 -3.61 -23.40 -3.74
N ASP A 62 -2.47 -22.90 -3.22
CA ASP A 62 -1.88 -23.43 -1.97
C ASP A 62 -2.33 -22.64 -0.73
N TRP A 63 -2.64 -23.35 0.36
CA TRP A 63 -2.98 -22.76 1.67
C TRP A 63 -1.93 -21.74 2.17
N LYS A 64 -0.63 -22.04 2.04
CA LYS A 64 0.46 -21.12 2.41
C LYS A 64 0.55 -19.88 1.52
N GLY A 65 0.09 -19.95 0.28
CA GLY A 65 -0.02 -18.80 -0.60
C GLY A 65 -1.23 -17.95 -0.23
N MET A 66 -2.31 -18.60 0.20
CA MET A 66 -3.59 -17.96 0.50
C MET A 66 -3.46 -17.07 1.73
N VAL A 67 -2.85 -17.56 2.81
CA VAL A 67 -2.57 -16.78 4.02
C VAL A 67 -1.71 -15.55 3.72
N ARG A 68 -0.66 -15.71 2.92
CA ARG A 68 0.21 -14.58 2.52
C ARG A 68 -0.56 -13.51 1.76
N SER A 69 -1.35 -13.94 0.79
CA SER A 69 -2.12 -13.03 -0.06
C SER A 69 -3.21 -12.30 0.72
N ILE A 70 -3.92 -13.00 1.62
CA ILE A 70 -4.88 -12.39 2.55
C ILE A 70 -4.19 -11.36 3.44
N ALA A 71 -3.00 -11.65 3.97
CA ALA A 71 -2.24 -10.68 4.74
C ALA A 71 -1.87 -9.45 3.89
N THR A 72 -1.45 -9.63 2.64
CA THR A 72 -1.19 -8.53 1.69
C THR A 72 -2.42 -7.64 1.51
N VAL A 73 -3.58 -8.25 1.28
CA VAL A 73 -4.85 -7.54 1.05
C VAL A 73 -5.28 -6.80 2.32
N ILE A 74 -5.21 -7.43 3.49
CA ILE A 74 -5.56 -6.78 4.77
C ILE A 74 -4.63 -5.60 5.07
N LEU A 75 -3.32 -5.77 4.87
CA LEU A 75 -2.34 -4.72 5.11
C LEU A 75 -2.54 -3.54 4.16
N THR A 76 -2.69 -3.81 2.87
CA THR A 76 -2.91 -2.77 1.86
C THR A 76 -4.26 -2.09 2.04
N LEU A 77 -5.33 -2.83 2.34
CA LEU A 77 -6.66 -2.26 2.61
C LEU A 77 -6.63 -1.37 3.86
N GLY A 78 -6.03 -1.84 4.96
CA GLY A 78 -5.90 -1.07 6.19
C GLY A 78 -5.12 0.22 5.99
N LEU A 79 -3.99 0.14 5.26
CA LEU A 79 -3.19 1.31 4.92
C LEU A 79 -3.96 2.29 4.01
N LEU A 80 -4.74 1.78 3.06
CA LEU A 80 -5.58 2.59 2.17
C LEU A 80 -6.66 3.34 2.95
N THR A 81 -7.38 2.64 3.84
CA THR A 81 -8.41 3.24 4.70
C THR A 81 -7.81 4.32 5.59
N PHE A 82 -6.65 4.05 6.20
CA PHE A 82 -5.95 5.03 7.04
C PHE A 82 -5.55 6.28 6.24
N LEU A 83 -4.92 6.11 5.07
CA LEU A 83 -4.52 7.21 4.19
C LEU A 83 -5.71 8.06 3.75
N ILE A 84 -6.83 7.45 3.38
CA ILE A 84 -8.05 8.16 2.99
C ILE A 84 -8.57 9.01 4.16
N ILE A 85 -8.63 8.45 5.37
CA ILE A 85 -9.08 9.18 6.56
C ILE A 85 -8.17 10.38 6.82
N VAL A 86 -6.85 10.18 6.84
CA VAL A 86 -5.88 11.26 7.09
C VAL A 86 -5.99 12.37 6.06
N ILE A 87 -6.06 12.03 4.76
CA ILE A 87 -6.18 13.02 3.68
C ILE A 87 -7.52 13.75 3.78
N PHE A 88 -8.61 13.04 4.04
CA PHE A 88 -9.94 13.64 4.15
C PHE A 88 -10.03 14.63 5.32
N PHE A 89 -9.54 14.26 6.50
CA PHE A 89 -9.48 15.17 7.64
C PHE A 89 -8.49 16.31 7.41
N GLY A 90 -7.35 16.06 6.77
CA GLY A 90 -6.40 17.10 6.37
C GLY A 90 -7.03 18.15 5.46
N MET A 91 -7.86 17.73 4.51
CA MET A 91 -8.61 18.64 3.63
C MET A 91 -9.68 19.44 4.38
N LEU A 92 -10.36 18.83 5.36
CA LEU A 92 -11.37 19.52 6.18
C LEU A 92 -10.76 20.54 7.15
N LEU A 93 -9.52 20.32 7.61
CA LEU A 93 -8.83 21.20 8.54
C LEU A 93 -8.01 22.31 7.85
N SER A 94 -7.85 22.24 6.52
CA SER A 94 -7.15 23.22 5.69
C SER A 94 -8.05 24.39 5.28
#